data_AF-A0A1Q3CNK7-F1
#
_entry.id   AF-A0A1Q3CNK7-F1
#
_cell.length_a   1.000
_cell.length_b   1.000
_cell.length_c   1.000
_cell.angle_alpha   90.00
_cell.angle_beta   90.00
_cell.angle_gamma   90.00
#
_symmetry.space_group_name_H-M   'P 1'
#
loop_
_entity.id
_entity.type
_entity.pdbx_description
1 polymer ?
#
loop_
_entity_poly.entity_id
_entity_poly.type
_entity_poly.pdbx_seq_one_letter_code
_entity_poly.pdbx_strand_id
1 'polypeptide(L)'
;TYIKDRTANQLSNLRCRKLQDFRWYKDTFMTKVLTRKDANQPYLKEKFITGLPTLFAEKIKNKYREKHKGVVPYETLTYGDIVSTITKTGLEICNDTKMSKQIKKLDLSKDHKKLFKIIDSQNPKVIIFQPLHQKFKP
;
A
#
# COMPACT_ATOMS: atom_id res chain seq x y z
N THR A 1 -3.39 19.13 -37.85
CA THR A 1 -3.60 18.51 -36.51
C THR A 1 -2.35 17.73 -36.05
N TYR A 2 -1.19 18.39 -35.93
CA TYR A 2 0.11 17.70 -35.79
C TYR A 2 0.87 18.02 -34.48
N ILE A 3 0.41 19.00 -33.68
CA ILE A 3 1.14 19.48 -32.49
C ILE A 3 0.78 18.67 -31.22
N LYS A 4 -0.27 17.83 -31.25
CA LYS A 4 -0.72 17.06 -30.06
C LYS A 4 0.16 15.83 -29.75
N ASP A 5 0.87 15.26 -30.72
CA ASP A 5 1.54 13.95 -30.55
C ASP A 5 2.84 13.99 -29.75
N ARG A 6 3.65 15.05 -29.90
CA ARG A 6 5.00 15.06 -29.33
C ARG A 6 5.00 15.10 -27.79
N THR A 7 4.02 15.80 -27.20
CA THR A 7 3.86 15.94 -25.74
C THR A 7 3.04 14.80 -25.13
N ALA A 8 2.17 14.15 -25.90
CA ALA A 8 1.49 12.91 -25.49
C ALA A 8 2.50 11.76 -25.24
N ASN A 9 3.55 11.70 -26.08
CA ASN A 9 4.65 10.73 -25.99
C ASN A 9 5.58 10.90 -24.77
N GLN A 10 5.67 12.09 -24.18
CA GLN A 10 6.55 12.32 -23.01
C GLN A 10 5.97 11.82 -21.68
N LEU A 11 4.65 11.61 -21.63
CA LEU A 11 3.94 11.08 -20.46
C LEU A 11 3.55 9.61 -20.65
N SER A 12 3.55 9.06 -21.87
CA SER A 12 3.10 7.68 -22.14
C SER A 12 3.93 6.62 -21.43
N ASN A 13 5.22 6.91 -21.17
CA ASN A 13 6.12 5.97 -20.51
C ASN A 13 6.18 6.15 -18.98
N LEU A 14 5.55 7.19 -18.41
CA LEU A 14 5.65 7.46 -16.97
C LEU A 14 4.64 6.60 -16.20
N ARG A 15 5.14 5.64 -15.41
CA ARG A 15 4.32 4.77 -14.55
C ARG A 15 4.96 4.59 -13.18
N CYS A 16 4.13 4.57 -12.15
CA CYS A 16 4.48 4.21 -10.79
C CYS A 16 4.46 2.68 -10.66
N ARG A 17 5.64 2.05 -10.59
CA ARG A 17 5.74 0.58 -10.50
C ARG A 17 5.41 0.06 -9.11
N LYS A 18 5.82 0.78 -8.07
CA LYS A 18 5.56 0.46 -6.66
C LYS A 18 4.98 1.67 -5.94
N LEU A 19 4.10 1.44 -4.98
CA LEU A 19 3.53 2.53 -4.17
C LEU A 19 4.60 3.31 -3.38
N GLN A 20 5.73 2.69 -3.07
CA GLN A 20 6.87 3.36 -2.45
C GLN A 20 7.43 4.49 -3.33
N ASP A 21 7.33 4.34 -4.65
CA ASP A 21 7.80 5.32 -5.64
C ASP A 21 6.76 6.41 -5.90
N PHE A 22 5.62 6.41 -5.19
CA PHE A 22 4.52 7.34 -5.45
C PHE A 22 4.95 8.81 -5.31
N ARG A 23 5.81 9.13 -4.35
CA ARG A 23 6.33 10.51 -4.19
C ARG A 23 7.06 10.98 -5.44
N TRP A 24 8.01 10.17 -5.93
CA TRP A 24 8.75 10.46 -7.15
C TRP A 24 7.84 10.53 -8.38
N TYR A 25 6.91 9.59 -8.50
CA TYR A 25 5.93 9.56 -9.60
C TYR A 25 5.07 10.83 -9.61
N LYS A 26 4.51 11.21 -8.46
CA LYS A 26 3.72 12.44 -8.29
C LYS A 26 4.52 13.65 -8.74
N ASP A 27 5.71 13.85 -8.20
CA ASP A 27 6.52 15.03 -8.47
C ASP A 27 6.91 15.10 -9.96
N THR A 28 7.33 13.96 -10.53
CA THR A 28 7.68 13.87 -11.96
C THR A 28 6.49 14.15 -12.87
N PHE A 29 5.32 13.59 -12.55
CA PHE A 29 4.11 13.79 -13.33
C PHE A 29 3.65 15.25 -13.25
N MET A 30 3.63 15.84 -12.05
CA MET A 30 3.21 17.21 -11.82
C MET A 30 4.11 18.22 -12.54
N THR A 31 5.43 18.07 -12.47
CA THR A 31 6.38 18.94 -13.20
C THR A 31 6.12 18.92 -14.72
N LYS A 32 5.75 17.75 -15.28
CA LYS A 32 5.42 17.60 -16.71
C LYS A 32 4.04 18.15 -17.07
N VAL A 33 3.07 18.12 -16.15
CA VAL A 33 1.68 18.53 -16.42
C VAL A 33 1.46 20.01 -16.16
N LEU A 34 2.00 20.56 -15.07
CA LEU A 34 1.80 21.96 -14.67
C LEU A 34 2.39 22.96 -15.66
N THR A 35 3.32 22.52 -16.52
CA THR A 35 3.91 23.33 -17.60
C THR A 35 3.07 23.35 -18.87
N ARG A 36 1.97 22.59 -18.94
CA ARG A 36 1.14 22.45 -20.14
C ARG A 36 -0.12 23.31 -20.07
N LYS A 37 -0.52 23.88 -21.21
CA LYS A 37 -1.78 24.64 -21.34
C LYS A 37 -3.03 23.78 -21.14
N ASP A 38 -2.91 22.48 -21.40
CA ASP A 38 -4.01 21.51 -21.31
C ASP A 38 -3.99 20.69 -20.00
N ALA A 39 -3.29 21.18 -18.95
CA ALA A 39 -3.09 20.47 -17.69
C ALA A 39 -4.39 19.97 -17.02
N ASN A 40 -5.48 20.72 -17.15
CA ASN A 40 -6.76 20.40 -16.51
C ASN A 40 -7.63 19.42 -17.32
N GLN A 41 -7.16 18.94 -18.48
CA GLN A 41 -7.92 18.04 -19.31
C GLN A 41 -8.17 16.69 -18.60
N PRO A 42 -9.37 16.10 -18.73
CA PRO A 42 -9.76 14.85 -18.07
C PRO A 42 -8.80 13.70 -18.32
N TYR A 43 -8.33 13.58 -19.57
CA TYR A 43 -7.45 12.48 -19.98
C TYR A 43 -6.12 12.49 -19.21
N LEU A 44 -5.63 13.65 -18.75
CA LEU A 44 -4.39 13.71 -17.95
C LEU A 44 -4.64 13.22 -16.51
N LYS A 45 -5.82 13.48 -15.95
CA LYS A 45 -6.20 12.95 -14.64
C LYS A 45 -6.42 11.45 -14.70
N GLU A 46 -7.04 10.97 -15.77
CA GLU A 46 -7.15 9.54 -16.05
C GLU A 46 -5.77 8.89 -16.20
N LYS A 47 -4.87 9.52 -16.96
CA LYS A 47 -3.48 9.05 -17.12
C LYS A 47 -2.69 9.02 -15.81
N PHE A 48 -2.95 9.96 -14.91
CA PHE A 48 -2.37 9.97 -13.58
C PHE A 48 -2.80 8.76 -12.74
N ILE A 49 -4.08 8.39 -12.80
CA ILE A 49 -4.60 7.23 -12.07
C ILE A 49 -4.14 5.92 -12.72
N THR A 50 -4.21 5.79 -14.05
CA THR A 50 -3.81 4.57 -14.78
C THR A 50 -2.29 4.35 -14.80
N GLY A 51 -1.51 5.39 -14.47
CA GLY A 51 -0.07 5.28 -14.24
C GLY A 51 0.31 4.62 -12.92
N LEU A 52 -0.63 4.42 -11.99
CA LEU A 52 -0.40 3.70 -10.73
C LEU A 52 -0.28 2.17 -10.94
N PRO A 53 0.19 1.40 -9.94
CA PRO A 53 0.13 -0.06 -10.00
C PRO A 53 -1.30 -0.53 -10.23
N THR A 54 -1.53 -1.45 -11.17
CA THR A 54 -2.86 -1.80 -11.72
C THR A 54 -3.95 -2.01 -10.67
N LEU A 55 -3.69 -2.86 -9.66
CA LEU A 55 -4.66 -3.15 -8.60
C LEU A 55 -4.98 -1.92 -7.74
N PHE A 56 -3.98 -1.08 -7.51
CA PHE A 56 -4.16 0.15 -6.75
C PHE A 56 -4.91 1.20 -7.56
N ALA A 57 -4.57 1.37 -8.85
CA ALA A 57 -5.30 2.24 -9.77
C ALA A 57 -6.80 1.92 -9.76
N GLU A 58 -7.14 0.63 -9.84
CA GLU A 58 -8.54 0.21 -9.87
C GLU A 58 -9.25 0.43 -8.54
N LYS A 59 -8.56 0.23 -7.41
CA LYS A 59 -9.09 0.59 -6.09
C LYS A 59 -9.40 2.09 -5.99
N ILE A 60 -8.54 2.95 -6.54
CA ILE A 60 -8.77 4.41 -6.57
C ILE A 60 -9.97 4.75 -7.47
N LYS A 61 -10.09 4.15 -8.65
CA LYS A 61 -11.27 4.35 -9.51
C LYS A 61 -12.54 3.93 -8.79
N ASN A 62 -12.55 2.78 -8.11
CA ASN A 62 -13.71 2.28 -7.38
C ASN A 62 -14.15 3.23 -6.26
N LYS A 63 -13.21 3.80 -5.49
CA LYS A 63 -13.53 4.83 -4.48
C LYS A 63 -14.27 6.05 -5.06
N TYR A 64 -13.97 6.43 -6.30
CA TYR A 64 -14.72 7.49 -6.98
C TYR A 64 -16.05 7.00 -7.52
N ARG A 65 -16.08 5.83 -8.17
CA ARG A 65 -17.32 5.24 -8.69
C ARG A 65 -18.38 5.06 -7.59
N GLU A 66 -17.98 4.60 -6.41
CA GLU A 66 -18.86 4.45 -5.24
C GLU A 66 -19.51 5.78 -4.83
N LYS A 67 -18.76 6.89 -4.89
CA LYS A 67 -19.25 8.23 -4.51
C LYS A 67 -20.04 8.91 -5.61
N HIS A 68 -19.82 8.54 -6.87
CA HIS A 68 -20.31 9.27 -8.04
C HIS A 68 -21.12 8.37 -8.98
N LYS A 69 -22.03 7.56 -8.41
CA LYS A 69 -23.02 6.75 -9.15
C LYS A 69 -22.40 5.88 -10.27
N GLY A 70 -21.25 5.28 -10.01
CA GLY A 70 -20.56 4.36 -10.92
C GLY A 70 -19.58 5.01 -11.90
N VAL A 71 -19.49 6.35 -11.95
CA VAL A 71 -18.64 7.10 -12.88
C VAL A 71 -17.49 7.78 -12.13
N VAL A 72 -16.31 7.86 -12.74
CA VAL A 72 -15.20 8.67 -12.19
C VAL A 72 -15.29 10.08 -12.78
N PRO A 73 -15.51 11.13 -11.97
CA PRO A 73 -15.76 12.47 -12.49
C PRO A 73 -14.46 13.21 -12.84
N TYR A 74 -13.76 12.76 -13.88
CA TYR A 74 -12.48 13.33 -14.31
C TYR A 74 -12.58 14.82 -14.69
N GLU A 75 -13.73 15.29 -15.18
CA GLU A 75 -13.96 16.71 -15.49
C GLU A 75 -13.78 17.60 -14.26
N THR A 76 -14.41 17.22 -13.14
CA THR A 76 -14.48 18.04 -11.93
C THR A 76 -13.38 17.74 -10.92
N LEU A 77 -12.71 16.59 -11.04
CA LEU A 77 -11.63 16.22 -10.12
C LEU A 77 -10.43 17.16 -10.23
N THR A 78 -9.87 17.57 -9.09
CA THR A 78 -8.58 18.24 -9.04
C THR A 78 -7.46 17.23 -8.81
N TYR A 79 -6.22 17.57 -9.20
CA TYR A 79 -5.08 16.73 -8.85
C TYR A 79 -4.88 16.61 -7.34
N GLY A 80 -5.27 17.64 -6.57
CA GLY A 80 -5.26 17.60 -5.11
C GLY A 80 -6.16 16.49 -4.57
N ASP A 81 -7.39 16.37 -5.10
CA ASP A 81 -8.34 15.33 -4.71
C ASP A 81 -7.79 13.93 -5.00
N ILE A 82 -7.16 13.75 -6.17
CA ILE A 82 -6.59 12.47 -6.59
C ILE A 82 -5.42 12.10 -5.68
N VAL A 83 -4.49 13.03 -5.45
CA VAL A 83 -3.33 12.80 -4.56
C VAL A 83 -3.77 12.52 -3.13
N SER A 84 -4.77 13.24 -2.62
CA SER A 84 -5.33 13.02 -1.28
C SER A 84 -5.94 11.61 -1.16
N THR A 85 -6.74 11.21 -2.16
CA THR A 85 -7.37 9.88 -2.20
C THR A 85 -6.33 8.76 -2.29
N ILE A 86 -5.29 8.93 -3.11
CA ILE A 86 -4.17 7.98 -3.20
C ILE A 86 -3.45 7.87 -1.87
N THR A 87 -3.09 9.00 -1.26
CA THR A 87 -2.34 9.02 0.01
C THR A 87 -3.15 8.36 1.12
N LYS A 88 -4.44 8.70 1.25
CA LYS A 88 -5.35 8.08 2.22
C LYS A 88 -5.47 6.58 2.01
N THR A 89 -5.74 6.14 0.78
CA THR A 89 -5.90 4.71 0.46
C THR A 89 -4.59 3.93 0.65
N GLY A 90 -3.44 4.55 0.36
CA GLY A 90 -2.13 3.97 0.59
C GLY A 90 -1.84 3.75 2.08
N LEU A 91 -2.20 4.72 2.92
CA LEU A 91 -2.08 4.61 4.38
C LEU A 91 -3.01 3.52 4.95
N GLU A 92 -4.26 3.46 4.47
CA GLU A 92 -5.22 2.40 4.83
C GLU A 92 -4.61 1.00 4.59
N ILE A 93 -4.08 0.76 3.39
CA ILE A 93 -3.44 -0.53 3.03
C ILE A 93 -2.20 -0.82 3.88
N CYS A 94 -1.38 0.20 4.14
CA CYS A 94 -0.17 0.03 4.96
C CYS A 94 -0.52 -0.39 6.40
N ASN A 95 -1.53 0.25 6.98
CA ASN A 95 -2.03 -0.05 8.32
C ASN A 95 -2.65 -1.45 8.38
N ASP A 96 -3.50 -1.80 7.41
CA ASP A 96 -4.11 -3.13 7.32
C ASP A 96 -3.05 -4.24 7.23
N THR A 97 -2.00 -4.01 6.43
CA THR A 97 -0.89 -4.96 6.27
C THR A 97 -0.08 -5.09 7.57
N LYS A 98 0.15 -3.98 8.28
CA LYS A 98 0.84 -3.98 9.58
C LYS A 98 0.03 -4.74 10.64
N MET A 99 -1.29 -4.53 10.70
CA MET A 99 -2.19 -5.24 11.62
C MET A 99 -2.28 -6.72 11.28
N SER A 100 -2.44 -7.07 9.99
CA SER A 100 -2.49 -8.46 9.53
C SER A 100 -1.23 -9.24 9.88
N LYS A 101 -0.04 -8.62 9.79
CA LYS A 101 1.22 -9.25 10.22
C LYS A 101 1.29 -9.48 11.73
N GLN A 102 0.76 -8.55 12.53
CA GLN A 102 0.71 -8.71 13.99
C GLN A 102 -0.25 -9.82 14.41
N ILE A 103 -1.43 -9.90 13.78
CA ILE A 103 -2.41 -10.96 14.03
C ILE A 103 -1.80 -12.33 13.72
N LYS A 104 -1.19 -12.50 12.54
CA LYS A 104 -0.50 -13.77 12.18
C LYS A 104 0.59 -14.15 13.18
N LYS A 105 1.39 -13.18 13.65
CA LYS A 105 2.43 -13.43 14.66
C LYS A 105 1.84 -13.86 16.01
N LEU A 106 0.72 -13.26 16.42
CA LEU A 106 0.03 -13.62 17.65
C LEU A 106 -0.59 -15.02 17.56
N ASP A 107 -1.20 -15.37 16.43
CA ASP A 107 -1.80 -16.70 16.23
C ASP A 107 -0.73 -17.80 16.18
N LEU A 108 0.37 -17.59 15.44
CA LEU A 108 1.55 -18.45 15.48
C LEU A 108 2.10 -18.63 16.90
N SER A 109 2.11 -17.58 17.72
CA SER A 109 2.57 -17.64 19.11
C SER A 109 1.62 -18.41 20.02
N LYS A 110 0.30 -18.29 19.82
CA LYS A 110 -0.71 -19.06 20.57
C LYS A 110 -0.62 -20.54 20.25
N ASP A 111 -0.48 -20.90 18.98
CA ASP A 111 -0.34 -22.27 18.54
C ASP A 111 0.95 -22.89 19.08
N HIS A 112 2.07 -22.16 19.04
CA HIS A 112 3.33 -22.60 19.65
C HIS A 112 3.22 -22.81 21.17
N LYS A 113 2.53 -21.92 21.90
CA LYS A 113 2.28 -22.10 23.34
C LYS A 113 1.38 -23.30 23.63
N LYS A 114 0.40 -23.59 22.77
CA LYS A 114 -0.50 -24.74 22.92
C LYS A 114 0.26 -26.05 22.66
N LEU A 115 1.12 -26.08 21.65
CA LEU A 115 2.03 -27.21 21.38
C LEU A 115 2.96 -27.48 22.56
N PHE A 116 3.57 -26.45 23.13
CA PHE A 116 4.44 -26.61 24.31
C PHE A 116 3.69 -27.22 25.51
N LYS A 117 2.48 -26.72 25.81
CA LYS A 117 1.63 -27.28 26.89
C LYS A 117 1.23 -28.74 26.64
N ILE A 118 1.01 -29.13 25.38
CA ILE A 118 0.68 -30.52 25.03
C ILE A 118 1.92 -31.41 25.21
N ILE A 119 3.10 -30.95 24.81
CA ILE A 119 4.37 -31.65 25.02
C ILE A 119 4.65 -31.83 26.52
N ASP A 120 4.46 -30.78 27.32
CA ASP A 120 4.60 -30.83 28.79
C ASP A 120 3.57 -31.78 29.44
N SER A 121 2.33 -31.81 28.92
CA SER A 121 1.25 -32.66 29.46
C SER A 121 1.39 -34.14 29.07
N GLN A 122 2.03 -34.46 27.95
CA GLN A 122 2.25 -35.85 27.51
C GLN A 122 3.56 -36.44 28.03
N ASN A 123 4.40 -35.65 28.71
CA ASN A 123 5.63 -36.11 29.34
C ASN A 123 5.65 -35.80 30.86
N PRO A 124 4.78 -36.41 31.68
CA PRO A 124 4.74 -36.17 33.13
C PRO A 124 5.99 -36.67 33.90
N LYS A 125 7.01 -37.21 33.21
CA LYS A 125 8.24 -37.76 33.82
C LYS A 125 9.54 -37.06 33.46
N VAL A 126 9.51 -35.84 32.90
CA VAL A 126 10.73 -35.01 32.78
C VAL A 126 10.58 -33.74 33.63
N ILE A 127 10.31 -33.92 34.92
CA ILE A 127 10.77 -32.97 35.93
C ILE A 127 12.21 -33.38 36.26
N ILE A 128 13.17 -32.85 35.51
CA ILE A 128 14.51 -32.60 36.03
C ILE A 128 14.83 -31.13 35.77
N PHE A 129 14.11 -30.26 36.48
CA PHE A 129 14.71 -29.01 36.91
C PHE A 129 15.49 -29.31 38.18
N GLN A 130 16.75 -29.73 38.05
CA GLN A 130 17.72 -29.45 39.10
C GLN A 130 18.14 -27.97 38.95
N PRO A 131 18.00 -27.13 39.98
CA PRO A 131 18.60 -25.82 39.96
C PRO A 131 20.12 -26.01 40.06
N LEU A 132 20.85 -25.52 39.07
CA LEU A 132 22.30 -25.44 39.08
C LEU A 132 22.71 -24.34 40.07
N HIS A 133 22.62 -24.64 41.37
CA HIS A 133 23.33 -23.92 42.42
C HIS A 133 24.49 -24.79 42.89
N GLN A 134 25.64 -24.63 42.24
CA GLN A 134 26.94 -24.91 42.85
C GLN A 134 27.47 -23.55 43.30
N LYS A 135 27.08 -23.15 44.51
CA LYS A 135 27.88 -23.20 45.75
C LYS A 135 29.04 -22.20 45.74
N PHE A 136 28.88 -21.18 46.57
CA PHE A 136 29.98 -20.43 47.17
C PHE A 136 31.00 -21.40 47.82
N LYS A 137 32.28 -21.19 47.48
CA LYS A 137 33.50 -21.12 48.33
C LYS A 137 33.78 -22.17 49.43
N PRO A 138 35.07 -22.44 49.70
CA PRO A 138 35.81 -21.63 50.69
C PRO A 138 36.69 -20.52 50.09
#